data_AF-W9HA09-F1
#
_entry.id   AF-W9HA09-F1
#
_cell.length_a   1.000
_cell.length_b   1.000
_cell.length_c   1.000
_cell.angle_alpha   90.00
_cell.angle_beta   90.00
_cell.angle_gamma   90.00
#
_symmetry.space_group_name_H-M   'P 1'
#
loop_
_entity.id
_entity.type
_entity.pdbx_description
1 polymer ?
#
loop_
_entity_poly.entity_id
_entity_poly.type
_entity_poly.pdbx_seq_one_letter_code
_entity_poly.pdbx_strand_id
1 'polypeptide(L)'
;MDISIKRIFQLCAAFIVVATIYRAGNGGLETQSSSDTVLWDTLHALIAPLARVYLAMFNSPATAILLSGGLVMAGILLVVWFVYLKVRPVSRELDRLIQDCARAPVQTGRLDGLDRVLDSSLLGTDWRAWRAAGPGAGRPSAYLTLASLDRSGLRLGLVQSMPNYFVGLGLVMTFLGLIAGLWFASQGMRTADMVEARTALVHLLNSATFKFLTSVAGIGMSLVISLAFRISVQSLRDRLDLLCDRVEDAVARASFSLVAPALPNVSDGSAALAEQIPRLISSIDRLEQAIVRQSARIG
;
A
#
# COMPACT_ATOMS: atom_id res chain seq x y z
N MET A 1 -10.49 -12.66 -11.20
CA MET A 1 -11.63 -11.79 -10.84
C MET A 1 -11.41 -10.31 -11.21
N ASP A 2 -10.22 -9.91 -11.69
CA ASP A 2 -9.92 -8.57 -12.24
C ASP A 2 -10.61 -8.23 -13.58
N ILE A 3 -11.03 -9.26 -14.33
CA ILE A 3 -11.64 -9.08 -15.65
C ILE A 3 -13.07 -8.54 -15.56
N SER A 4 -13.85 -8.87 -14.52
CA SER A 4 -15.25 -8.45 -14.44
C SER A 4 -15.42 -6.96 -14.13
N ILE A 5 -14.59 -6.37 -13.27
CA ILE A 5 -14.70 -4.94 -12.90
C ILE A 5 -14.17 -4.02 -14.00
N LYS A 6 -13.03 -4.37 -14.62
CA LYS A 6 -12.56 -3.67 -15.83
C LYS A 6 -13.55 -3.82 -16.98
N ARG A 7 -14.17 -5.00 -17.17
CA ARG A 7 -15.21 -5.19 -18.19
C ARG A 7 -16.49 -4.45 -17.90
N ILE A 8 -16.92 -4.30 -16.65
CA ILE A 8 -18.11 -3.49 -16.31
C ILE A 8 -17.85 -2.00 -16.58
N PHE A 9 -16.68 -1.48 -16.19
CA PHE A 9 -16.33 -0.08 -16.46
C PHE A 9 -16.07 0.17 -17.96
N GLN A 10 -15.45 -0.79 -18.65
CA GLN A 10 -15.27 -0.77 -20.11
C GLN A 10 -16.58 -0.98 -20.87
N LEU A 11 -17.55 -1.75 -20.37
CA LEU A 11 -18.87 -1.91 -20.98
C LEU A 11 -19.69 -0.63 -20.85
N CYS A 12 -19.63 0.05 -19.70
CA CYS A 12 -20.27 1.35 -19.54
C CYS A 12 -19.61 2.42 -20.43
N ALA A 13 -18.27 2.47 -20.47
CA ALA A 13 -17.54 3.40 -21.34
C ALA A 13 -17.75 3.08 -22.83
N ALA A 14 -17.76 1.80 -23.22
CA ALA A 14 -18.04 1.37 -24.59
C ALA A 14 -19.50 1.61 -24.98
N PHE A 15 -20.47 1.46 -24.09
CA PHE A 15 -21.88 1.78 -24.37
C PHE A 15 -22.06 3.27 -24.62
N ILE A 16 -21.37 4.11 -23.83
CA ILE A 16 -21.34 5.57 -24.05
C ILE A 16 -20.71 5.88 -25.41
N VAL A 17 -19.53 5.33 -25.70
CA VAL A 17 -18.79 5.58 -26.96
C VAL A 17 -19.53 5.04 -28.19
N VAL A 18 -20.13 3.85 -28.11
CA VAL A 18 -20.95 3.25 -29.18
C VAL A 18 -22.20 4.08 -29.41
N ALA A 19 -22.86 4.60 -28.36
CA ALA A 19 -23.97 5.53 -28.53
C ALA A 19 -23.55 6.86 -29.19
N THR A 20 -22.32 7.34 -28.93
CA THR A 20 -21.77 8.53 -29.61
C THR A 20 -21.41 8.25 -31.07
N ILE A 21 -20.82 7.08 -31.37
CA ILE A 21 -20.43 6.68 -32.74
C ILE A 21 -21.66 6.33 -33.59
N TYR A 22 -22.66 5.65 -33.03
CA TYR A 22 -23.91 5.30 -33.72
C TYR A 22 -24.71 6.55 -34.13
N ARG A 23 -24.53 7.66 -33.41
CA ARG A 23 -25.11 8.95 -33.77
C ARG A 23 -24.25 9.77 -34.74
N ALA A 24 -22.94 9.61 -34.71
CA ALA A 24 -22.02 10.25 -35.65
C ALA A 24 -22.09 9.61 -37.06
N GLY A 25 -22.43 8.33 -37.16
CA GLY A 25 -22.60 7.62 -38.44
C GLY A 25 -23.85 7.97 -39.24
N ASN A 26 -24.74 8.83 -38.74
CA ASN A 26 -26.05 9.12 -39.37
C ASN A 26 -26.23 10.59 -39.80
N GLY A 27 -25.17 11.41 -39.77
CA GLY A 27 -25.18 12.79 -40.27
C GLY A 27 -24.40 12.88 -41.57
N GLY A 28 -25.11 12.83 -42.71
CA GLY A 28 -24.54 12.86 -44.06
C GLY A 28 -23.70 14.11 -44.35
N LEU A 29 -22.69 13.88 -45.19
CA LEU A 29 -21.75 14.85 -45.76
C LEU A 29 -22.49 15.87 -46.64
N GLU A 30 -22.27 17.17 -46.39
CA GLU A 30 -22.26 18.17 -47.46
C GLU A 30 -21.27 19.29 -47.13
N THR A 31 -20.54 19.70 -48.16
CA THR A 31 -19.29 20.44 -48.13
C THR A 31 -19.49 21.96 -48.22
N GLN A 32 -18.62 22.67 -47.50
CA GLN A 32 -17.90 23.90 -47.90
C GLN A 32 -18.31 25.23 -47.25
N SER A 33 -17.26 25.92 -46.78
CA SER A 33 -17.14 27.34 -46.36
C SER A 33 -17.62 27.72 -44.96
N SER A 34 -17.07 27.12 -43.89
CA SER A 34 -17.47 27.45 -42.49
C SER A 34 -16.57 26.81 -41.41
N SER A 35 -15.24 26.88 -41.45
CA SER A 35 -14.41 26.10 -40.50
C SER A 35 -14.62 26.46 -39.01
N ASP A 36 -14.87 27.72 -38.67
CA ASP A 36 -15.17 28.11 -37.28
C ASP A 36 -16.63 27.80 -36.90
N THR A 37 -17.60 28.14 -37.76
CA THR A 37 -19.02 27.90 -37.52
C THR A 37 -19.36 26.41 -37.47
N VAL A 38 -18.73 25.57 -38.30
CA VAL A 38 -18.91 24.10 -38.28
C VAL A 38 -18.32 23.48 -37.03
N LEU A 39 -17.16 23.95 -36.55
CA LEU A 39 -16.56 23.46 -35.30
C LEU A 39 -17.43 23.86 -34.10
N TRP A 40 -17.95 25.09 -34.08
CA TRP A 40 -18.89 25.55 -33.06
C TRP A 40 -20.25 24.83 -33.13
N ASP A 41 -20.79 24.56 -34.32
CA ASP A 41 -22.07 23.87 -34.52
C ASP A 41 -21.96 22.37 -34.20
N THR A 42 -20.86 21.72 -34.58
CA THR A 42 -20.60 20.32 -34.20
C THR A 42 -20.34 20.19 -32.70
N LEU A 43 -19.61 21.13 -32.08
CA LEU A 43 -19.42 21.20 -30.63
C LEU A 43 -20.77 21.40 -29.91
N HIS A 44 -21.61 22.33 -30.37
CA HIS A 44 -22.95 22.53 -29.81
C HIS A 44 -23.83 21.29 -30.01
N ALA A 45 -23.78 20.62 -31.17
CA ALA A 45 -24.54 19.41 -31.44
C ALA A 45 -24.12 18.21 -30.55
N LEU A 46 -22.85 18.18 -30.13
CA LEU A 46 -22.28 17.21 -29.18
C LEU A 46 -22.61 17.56 -27.72
N ILE A 47 -22.53 18.84 -27.34
CA ILE A 47 -22.76 19.29 -25.95
C ILE A 47 -24.24 19.40 -25.60
N ALA A 48 -25.11 19.88 -26.51
CA ALA A 48 -26.54 20.04 -26.27
C ALA A 48 -27.29 18.79 -25.74
N PRO A 49 -27.06 17.56 -26.26
CA PRO A 49 -27.67 16.36 -25.70
C PRO A 49 -27.10 16.04 -24.31
N LEU A 50 -25.79 16.20 -24.11
CA LEU A 50 -25.13 15.97 -22.83
C LEU A 50 -25.64 16.94 -21.77
N ALA A 51 -25.78 18.22 -22.12
CA ALA A 51 -26.34 19.27 -21.30
C ALA A 51 -27.80 18.99 -20.95
N ARG A 52 -28.63 18.50 -21.89
CA ARG A 52 -30.02 18.12 -21.60
C ARG A 52 -30.14 16.96 -20.63
N VAL A 53 -29.37 15.89 -20.83
CA VAL A 53 -29.35 14.74 -19.89
C VAL A 53 -28.84 15.19 -18.52
N TYR A 54 -27.79 16.01 -18.50
CA TYR A 54 -27.23 16.58 -17.30
C TYR A 54 -28.23 17.46 -16.54
N LEU A 55 -28.89 18.40 -17.22
CA LEU A 55 -29.89 19.31 -16.62
C LEU A 55 -31.14 18.55 -16.16
N ALA A 56 -31.58 17.53 -16.90
CA ALA A 56 -32.69 16.67 -16.49
C ALA A 56 -32.33 15.88 -15.22
N MET A 57 -31.11 15.33 -15.15
CA MET A 57 -30.59 14.68 -13.95
C MET A 57 -30.39 15.68 -12.80
N PHE A 58 -30.10 16.94 -13.09
CA PHE A 58 -29.91 18.00 -12.11
C PHE A 58 -31.21 18.49 -11.48
N ASN A 59 -32.30 18.46 -12.23
CA ASN A 59 -33.60 18.97 -11.79
C ASN A 59 -34.28 18.04 -10.78
N SER A 60 -33.91 16.75 -10.71
CA SER A 60 -34.50 15.82 -9.75
C SER A 60 -33.79 15.89 -8.38
N PRO A 61 -34.50 16.05 -7.25
CA PRO A 61 -33.89 15.91 -5.93
C PRO A 61 -33.41 14.48 -5.62
N ALA A 62 -34.08 13.48 -6.20
CA ALA A 62 -33.80 12.06 -5.96
C ALA A 62 -32.43 11.62 -6.48
N THR A 63 -31.98 12.14 -7.62
CA THR A 63 -30.67 11.83 -8.20
C THR A 63 -29.52 12.27 -7.29
N ALA A 64 -29.64 13.40 -6.58
CA ALA A 64 -28.60 13.85 -5.65
C ALA A 64 -28.44 12.89 -4.45
N ILE A 65 -29.56 12.44 -3.88
CA ILE A 65 -29.57 11.48 -2.76
C ILE A 65 -29.01 10.14 -3.21
N LEU A 66 -29.44 9.66 -4.39
CA LEU A 66 -29.02 8.36 -4.93
C LEU A 66 -27.52 8.37 -5.27
N LEU A 67 -27.01 9.48 -5.81
CA LEU A 67 -25.60 9.62 -6.15
C LEU A 67 -24.71 9.77 -4.92
N SER A 68 -25.13 10.56 -3.91
CA SER A 68 -24.44 10.65 -2.62
C SER A 68 -24.42 9.32 -1.88
N GLY A 69 -25.57 8.65 -1.79
CA GLY A 69 -25.69 7.33 -1.19
C GLY A 69 -24.84 6.29 -1.92
N GLY A 70 -24.86 6.29 -3.25
CA GLY A 70 -24.03 5.42 -4.08
C GLY A 70 -22.53 5.66 -3.86
N LEU A 71 -22.10 6.92 -3.74
CA LEU A 71 -20.72 7.29 -3.47
C LEU A 71 -20.24 6.79 -2.10
N VAL A 72 -21.04 7.02 -1.06
CA VAL A 72 -20.74 6.56 0.31
C VAL A 72 -20.72 5.03 0.37
N MET A 73 -21.73 4.36 -0.21
CA MET A 73 -21.79 2.90 -0.27
C MET A 73 -20.60 2.30 -1.02
N ALA A 74 -20.23 2.86 -2.17
CA ALA A 74 -19.06 2.43 -2.92
C ALA A 74 -17.77 2.61 -2.12
N GLY A 75 -17.63 3.72 -1.39
CA GLY A 75 -16.50 3.95 -0.51
C GLY A 75 -16.44 2.94 0.65
N ILE A 76 -17.57 2.69 1.34
CA ILE A 76 -17.64 1.70 2.42
C ILE A 76 -17.28 0.30 1.90
N LEU A 77 -17.86 -0.11 0.77
CA LEU A 77 -17.56 -1.38 0.13
C LEU A 77 -16.08 -1.49 -0.24
N LEU A 78 -15.46 -0.41 -0.72
CA LEU A 78 -14.04 -0.37 -1.04
C LEU A 78 -13.17 -0.53 0.21
N VAL A 79 -13.50 0.16 1.31
CA VAL A 79 -12.80 0.02 2.59
C VAL A 79 -12.94 -1.40 3.14
N VAL A 80 -14.17 -1.92 3.17
CA VAL A 80 -14.44 -3.28 3.65
C VAL A 80 -13.71 -4.29 2.78
N TRP A 81 -13.79 -4.18 1.45
CA TRP A 81 -13.07 -5.03 0.52
C TRP A 81 -11.56 -4.99 0.79
N PHE A 82 -10.97 -3.81 0.89
CA PHE A 82 -9.53 -3.66 1.09
C PHE A 82 -9.08 -4.26 2.44
N VAL A 83 -9.75 -3.90 3.53
CA VAL A 83 -9.40 -4.35 4.88
C VAL A 83 -9.63 -5.85 5.04
N TYR A 84 -10.80 -6.37 4.61
CA TYR A 84 -11.18 -7.75 4.86
C TYR A 84 -10.61 -8.74 3.86
N LEU A 85 -10.55 -8.41 2.57
CA LEU A 85 -10.16 -9.37 1.54
C LEU A 85 -8.69 -9.28 1.15
N LYS A 86 -8.01 -8.15 1.41
CA LYS A 86 -6.59 -8.00 1.07
C LYS A 86 -5.68 -7.88 2.29
N VAL A 87 -6.00 -7.02 3.25
CA VAL A 87 -5.12 -6.79 4.41
C VAL A 87 -5.19 -7.96 5.39
N ARG A 88 -6.38 -8.42 5.78
CA ARG A 88 -6.55 -9.54 6.73
C ARG A 88 -5.85 -10.84 6.33
N PRO A 89 -5.94 -11.37 5.09
CA PRO A 89 -5.24 -12.61 4.76
C PRO A 89 -3.73 -12.46 4.87
N VAL A 90 -3.16 -11.34 4.40
CA VAL A 90 -1.73 -11.09 4.48
C VAL A 90 -1.28 -10.90 5.92
N SER A 91 -2.03 -10.15 6.74
CA SER A 91 -1.74 -10.01 8.17
C SER A 91 -1.76 -11.34 8.91
N ARG A 92 -2.70 -12.23 8.59
CA ARG A 92 -2.78 -13.58 9.16
C ARG A 92 -1.60 -14.45 8.73
N GLU A 93 -1.14 -14.31 7.50
CA GLU A 93 0.03 -15.02 7.00
C GLU A 93 1.31 -14.53 7.71
N LEU A 94 1.47 -13.22 7.87
CA LEU A 94 2.56 -12.65 8.66
C LEU A 94 2.52 -13.12 10.12
N ASP A 95 1.35 -13.13 10.76
CA ASP A 95 1.22 -13.64 12.14
C ASP A 95 1.62 -15.11 12.26
N ARG A 96 1.25 -15.94 11.27
CA ARG A 96 1.68 -17.35 11.22
C ARG A 96 3.20 -17.44 11.08
N LEU A 97 3.80 -16.68 10.17
CA LEU A 97 5.25 -16.64 10.00
C LEU A 97 5.98 -16.18 11.27
N ILE A 98 5.46 -15.16 11.96
CA ILE A 98 6.03 -14.69 13.24
C ILE A 98 6.00 -15.82 14.29
N GLN A 99 4.88 -16.55 14.39
CA GLN A 99 4.74 -17.67 15.32
C GLN A 99 5.62 -18.86 14.94
N ASP A 100 5.71 -19.19 13.65
CA ASP A 100 6.50 -20.31 13.14
C ASP A 100 8.00 -20.02 13.27
N CYS A 101 8.45 -18.79 12.99
CA CYS A 101 9.81 -18.35 13.27
C CYS A 101 10.14 -18.38 14.78
N ALA A 102 9.18 -18.06 15.65
CA ALA A 102 9.38 -18.16 17.10
C ALA A 102 9.48 -19.62 17.59
N ARG A 103 8.83 -20.56 16.90
CA ARG A 103 8.83 -22.00 17.25
C ARG A 103 9.89 -22.82 16.54
N ALA A 104 10.47 -22.29 15.46
CA ALA A 104 11.49 -22.99 14.69
C ALA A 104 12.68 -23.34 15.60
N PRO A 105 12.99 -24.63 15.81
CA PRO A 105 14.14 -25.02 16.61
C PRO A 105 15.39 -24.53 15.88
N VAL A 106 16.15 -23.65 16.53
CA VAL A 106 17.51 -23.30 16.09
C VAL A 106 18.37 -24.51 16.39
N GLN A 107 18.34 -25.50 15.49
CA GLN A 107 19.24 -26.65 15.57
C GLN A 107 20.65 -26.21 15.21
N THR A 108 21.59 -26.74 16.00
CA THR A 108 23.02 -26.45 16.04
C THR A 108 23.58 -26.06 14.68
N GLY A 109 23.76 -24.76 14.46
CA GLY A 109 24.52 -24.22 13.33
C GLY A 109 23.83 -24.14 11.96
N ARG A 110 22.58 -24.60 11.78
CA ARG A 110 21.87 -24.47 10.49
C ARG A 110 20.52 -23.78 10.62
N LEU A 111 20.33 -22.75 9.78
CA LEU A 111 19.06 -22.01 9.63
C LEU A 111 18.02 -22.78 8.79
N ASP A 112 18.20 -24.07 8.54
CA ASP A 112 17.35 -24.86 7.62
C ASP A 112 15.86 -24.80 7.96
N GLY A 113 15.52 -24.72 9.26
CA GLY A 113 14.14 -24.60 9.72
C GLY A 113 13.53 -23.23 9.36
N LEU A 114 14.33 -22.17 9.48
CA LEU A 114 13.93 -20.81 9.12
C LEU A 114 13.86 -20.64 7.60
N ASP A 115 14.84 -21.21 6.89
CA ASP A 115 14.88 -21.24 5.42
C ASP A 115 13.63 -21.94 4.87
N ARG A 116 13.18 -23.07 5.44
CA ARG A 116 11.96 -23.75 5.00
C ARG A 116 10.68 -22.92 5.18
N VAL A 117 10.57 -22.18 6.29
CA VAL A 117 9.39 -21.36 6.62
C VAL A 117 9.33 -20.12 5.75
N LEU A 118 10.45 -19.40 5.59
CA LEU A 118 10.48 -18.13 4.86
C LEU A 118 10.49 -18.34 3.34
N ASP A 119 11.16 -19.38 2.83
CA ASP A 119 11.30 -19.62 1.38
C ASP A 119 9.99 -20.07 0.71
N SER A 120 9.09 -20.71 1.47
CA SER A 120 7.74 -21.07 1.00
C SER A 120 6.73 -19.91 1.08
N SER A 121 7.09 -18.80 1.71
CA SER A 121 6.20 -17.67 1.96
C SER A 121 6.26 -16.59 0.86
N LEU A 122 5.37 -15.60 0.95
CA LEU A 122 5.37 -14.39 0.12
C LEU A 122 6.72 -13.64 0.13
N LEU A 123 7.54 -13.85 1.17
CA LEU A 123 8.84 -13.19 1.36
C LEU A 123 10.02 -14.05 0.85
N GLY A 124 9.77 -15.25 0.32
CA GLY A 124 10.84 -16.21 -0.01
C GLY A 124 11.84 -15.68 -1.04
N THR A 125 11.40 -14.86 -1.98
CA THR A 125 12.28 -14.24 -2.99
C THR A 125 13.27 -13.27 -2.35
N ASP A 126 12.79 -12.40 -1.46
CA ASP A 126 13.62 -11.39 -0.80
C ASP A 126 14.44 -12.00 0.35
N TRP A 127 13.94 -13.07 0.98
CA TRP A 127 14.70 -13.91 1.90
C TRP A 127 15.92 -14.55 1.23
N ARG A 128 15.74 -15.18 0.07
CA ARG A 128 16.84 -15.76 -0.71
C ARG A 128 17.86 -14.70 -1.13
N ALA A 129 17.40 -13.50 -1.50
CA ALA A 129 18.30 -12.39 -1.84
C ALA A 129 19.17 -11.98 -0.64
N TRP A 130 18.58 -11.86 0.55
CA TRP A 130 19.33 -11.56 1.77
C TRP A 130 20.30 -12.69 2.14
N ARG A 131 19.88 -13.96 2.05
CA ARG A 131 20.73 -15.12 2.32
C ARG A 131 21.92 -15.21 1.35
N ALA A 132 21.72 -14.86 0.08
CA ALA A 132 22.78 -14.83 -0.93
C ALA A 132 23.82 -13.72 -0.68
N ALA A 133 23.43 -12.61 -0.06
CA ALA A 133 24.34 -11.52 0.30
C ALA A 133 25.28 -11.87 1.49
N GLY A 134 24.98 -12.94 2.23
CA GLY A 134 25.89 -13.52 3.22
C GLY A 134 26.10 -12.68 4.50
N PRO A 135 27.15 -12.94 5.29
CA PRO A 135 27.39 -12.33 6.60
C PRO A 135 27.59 -10.80 6.61
N GLY A 136 27.69 -10.17 5.43
CA GLY A 136 27.82 -8.72 5.26
C GLY A 136 26.54 -8.03 4.77
N ALA A 137 25.45 -8.77 4.57
CA ALA A 137 24.21 -8.26 3.98
C ALA A 137 23.54 -7.13 4.79
N GLY A 138 23.91 -6.96 6.05
CA GLY A 138 23.23 -6.04 6.96
C GLY A 138 21.90 -6.61 7.45
N ARG A 139 21.06 -5.75 8.05
CA ARG A 139 19.81 -6.14 8.70
C ARG A 139 18.78 -6.72 7.72
N PRO A 140 18.03 -7.77 8.07
CA PRO A 140 16.95 -8.32 7.24
C PRO A 140 15.90 -7.27 6.85
N SER A 141 15.65 -6.28 7.70
CA SER A 141 14.71 -5.18 7.45
C SER A 141 15.06 -4.31 6.23
N ALA A 142 16.32 -4.34 5.77
CA ALA A 142 16.72 -3.67 4.54
C ALA A 142 16.20 -4.38 3.27
N TYR A 143 15.93 -5.69 3.35
CA TYR A 143 15.52 -6.53 2.22
C TYR A 143 14.04 -6.91 2.32
N LEU A 144 13.58 -7.32 3.51
CA LEU A 144 12.17 -7.64 3.78
C LEU A 144 11.37 -6.37 4.02
N THR A 145 11.12 -5.63 2.94
CA THR A 145 10.35 -4.37 2.98
C THR A 145 8.90 -4.57 2.54
N LEU A 146 8.08 -3.52 2.69
CA LEU A 146 6.72 -3.49 2.16
C LEU A 146 6.65 -3.74 0.63
N ALA A 147 7.74 -3.49 -0.10
CA ALA A 147 7.83 -3.77 -1.53
C ALA A 147 7.79 -5.28 -1.85
N SER A 148 8.20 -6.11 -0.90
CA SER A 148 8.07 -7.58 -0.96
C SER A 148 6.60 -7.99 -0.96
N LEU A 149 5.79 -7.33 -0.12
CA LEU A 149 4.35 -7.53 -0.06
C LEU A 149 3.64 -7.04 -1.33
N ASP A 150 4.11 -5.93 -1.94
CA ASP A 150 3.54 -5.40 -3.19
C ASP A 150 3.66 -6.41 -4.34
N ARG A 151 4.84 -7.05 -4.48
CA ARG A 151 5.09 -8.14 -5.45
C ARG A 151 4.19 -9.37 -5.24
N SER A 152 3.79 -9.63 -4.00
CA SER A 152 2.90 -10.74 -3.66
C SER A 152 1.41 -10.49 -4.01
N GLY A 153 1.08 -9.30 -4.52
CA GLY A 153 -0.24 -8.96 -5.04
C GLY A 153 -1.02 -7.94 -4.19
N LEU A 154 -0.40 -7.33 -3.18
CA LEU A 154 -0.92 -6.13 -2.52
C LEU A 154 -0.54 -4.91 -3.39
N ARG A 155 -1.30 -4.60 -4.44
CA ARG A 155 -1.02 -3.43 -5.31
C ARG A 155 -1.24 -2.12 -4.55
N LEU A 156 -0.30 -1.73 -3.70
CA LEU A 156 -0.42 -0.61 -2.76
C LEU A 156 -0.54 0.73 -3.50
N GLY A 157 0.16 0.86 -4.64
CA GLY A 157 0.14 2.09 -5.44
C GLY A 157 -1.24 2.44 -6.03
N LEU A 158 -2.05 1.44 -6.40
CA LEU A 158 -3.40 1.66 -6.94
C LEU A 158 -4.40 2.04 -5.86
N VAL A 159 -4.22 1.52 -4.65
CA VAL A 159 -5.08 1.86 -3.51
C VAL A 159 -4.71 3.24 -2.96
N GLN A 160 -3.44 3.64 -3.05
CA GLN A 160 -2.96 4.96 -2.62
C GLN A 160 -3.57 6.12 -3.41
N SER A 161 -3.93 5.92 -4.68
CA SER A 161 -4.56 6.96 -5.52
C SER A 161 -6.09 7.03 -5.39
N MET A 162 -6.74 6.02 -4.80
CA MET A 162 -8.20 5.97 -4.65
C MET A 162 -8.80 7.17 -3.90
N PRO A 163 -8.24 7.62 -2.75
CA PRO A 163 -8.78 8.79 -2.06
C PRO A 163 -8.85 10.03 -2.96
N ASN A 164 -7.85 10.25 -3.81
CA ASN A 164 -7.78 11.42 -4.68
C ASN A 164 -8.88 11.40 -5.75
N TYR A 165 -9.27 10.22 -6.24
CA TYR A 165 -10.40 10.11 -7.17
C TYR A 165 -11.73 10.47 -6.51
N PHE A 166 -11.96 10.10 -5.24
CA PHE A 166 -13.16 10.49 -4.51
C PHE A 166 -13.22 12.00 -4.23
N VAL A 167 -12.08 12.64 -3.92
CA VAL A 167 -12.01 14.11 -3.80
C VAL A 167 -12.32 14.76 -5.14
N GLY A 168 -11.66 14.32 -6.22
CA GLY A 168 -11.86 14.86 -7.56
C GLY A 168 -13.30 14.71 -8.03
N LEU A 169 -13.93 13.56 -7.79
CA LEU A 169 -15.33 13.30 -8.12
C LEU A 169 -16.27 14.22 -7.34
N GLY A 170 -16.01 14.43 -6.05
CA GLY A 170 -16.76 15.38 -5.22
C GLY A 170 -16.65 16.82 -5.77
N LEU A 171 -15.43 17.28 -6.05
CA LEU A 171 -15.16 18.61 -6.59
C LEU A 171 -15.87 18.85 -7.93
N VAL A 172 -15.76 17.89 -8.86
CA VAL A 172 -16.44 17.92 -10.17
C VAL A 172 -17.95 18.05 -9.97
N MET A 173 -18.55 17.26 -9.07
CA MET A 173 -19.99 17.34 -8.79
C MET A 173 -20.42 18.74 -8.29
N THR A 174 -19.62 19.37 -7.44
CA THR A 174 -19.88 20.74 -6.97
C THR A 174 -19.78 21.77 -8.09
N PHE A 175 -18.77 21.67 -8.95
CA PHE A 175 -18.60 22.59 -10.07
C PHE A 175 -19.74 22.47 -11.07
N LEU A 176 -20.10 21.24 -11.43
CA LEU A 176 -21.29 20.97 -12.24
C LEU A 176 -22.52 21.58 -11.56
N GLY A 177 -22.69 21.34 -10.26
CA GLY A 177 -23.60 22.02 -9.33
C GLY A 177 -23.87 23.48 -9.65
N LEU A 178 -22.79 24.26 -9.59
CA LEU A 178 -22.83 25.70 -9.79
C LEU A 178 -23.18 26.07 -11.24
N ILE A 179 -22.61 25.37 -12.23
CA ILE A 179 -22.86 25.64 -13.66
C ILE A 179 -24.34 25.46 -13.99
N ALA A 180 -24.97 24.38 -13.51
CA ALA A 180 -26.40 24.17 -13.72
C ALA A 180 -27.25 25.23 -13.01
N GLY A 181 -26.93 25.54 -11.74
CA GLY A 181 -27.63 26.60 -11.00
C GLY A 181 -27.61 27.94 -11.73
N LEU A 182 -26.45 28.31 -12.28
CA LEU A 182 -26.28 29.54 -13.06
C LEU A 182 -27.09 29.52 -14.36
N TRP A 183 -27.11 28.38 -15.06
CA TRP A 183 -27.89 28.22 -16.29
C TRP A 183 -29.38 28.44 -16.05
N PHE A 184 -29.96 27.81 -15.02
CA PHE A 184 -31.37 27.98 -14.71
C PHE A 184 -31.69 29.38 -14.15
N ALA A 185 -30.81 29.97 -13.33
CA ALA A 185 -30.97 31.35 -12.88
C ALA A 185 -31.02 32.32 -14.06
N SER A 186 -30.16 32.11 -15.07
CA SER A 186 -30.18 32.90 -16.31
C SER A 186 -31.47 32.76 -17.10
N GLN A 187 -32.14 31.59 -17.06
CA GLN A 187 -33.43 31.39 -17.70
C GLN A 187 -34.59 32.03 -16.93
N GLY A 188 -34.62 31.90 -15.61
CA GLY A 188 -35.65 32.51 -14.76
C GLY A 188 -35.68 34.04 -14.87
N MET A 189 -34.51 34.68 -14.98
CA MET A 189 -34.43 36.13 -15.18
C MET A 189 -34.92 36.61 -16.55
N ARG A 190 -35.12 35.71 -17.53
CA ARG A 190 -35.66 36.06 -18.85
C ARG A 190 -37.19 36.05 -18.88
N THR A 191 -37.84 35.55 -17.83
CA THR A 191 -39.30 35.59 -17.69
C THR A 191 -39.72 36.92 -17.05
N ALA A 192 -40.79 37.54 -17.54
CA ALA A 192 -41.27 38.83 -17.04
C ALA A 192 -41.95 38.76 -15.66
N ASP A 193 -42.17 37.54 -15.14
CA ASP A 193 -42.91 37.29 -13.90
C ASP A 193 -41.96 37.05 -12.72
N MET A 194 -41.96 37.98 -11.76
CA MET A 194 -41.09 37.94 -10.58
C MET A 194 -41.38 36.74 -9.66
N VAL A 195 -42.61 36.23 -9.65
CA VAL A 195 -43.00 35.10 -8.78
C VAL A 195 -42.43 33.79 -9.31
N GLU A 196 -42.46 33.60 -10.63
CA GLU A 196 -41.91 32.42 -11.28
C GLU A 196 -40.37 32.40 -11.21
N ALA A 197 -39.74 33.56 -11.43
CA ALA A 197 -38.30 33.72 -11.24
C ALA A 197 -37.84 33.36 -9.81
N ARG A 198 -38.57 33.82 -8.79
CA ARG A 198 -38.26 33.49 -7.38
C ARG A 198 -38.39 31.99 -7.10
N THR A 199 -39.44 31.36 -7.62
CA THR A 199 -39.70 29.92 -7.40
C THR A 199 -38.61 29.06 -8.06
N ALA A 200 -38.20 29.44 -9.28
CA ALA A 200 -37.07 28.81 -9.95
C ALA A 200 -35.78 28.95 -9.12
N LEU A 201 -35.45 30.14 -8.62
CA LEU A 201 -34.26 30.37 -7.80
C LEU A 201 -34.23 29.53 -6.51
N VAL A 202 -35.37 29.41 -5.82
CA VAL A 202 -35.47 28.58 -4.59
C VAL A 202 -35.26 27.10 -4.90
N HIS A 203 -35.88 26.59 -5.97
CA HIS A 203 -35.71 25.19 -6.39
C HIS A 203 -34.23 24.89 -6.75
N LEU A 204 -33.55 25.83 -7.39
CA LEU A 204 -32.14 25.73 -7.73
C LEU A 204 -31.22 25.77 -6.53
N LEU A 205 -31.47 26.67 -5.59
CA LEU A 205 -30.66 26.77 -4.39
C LEU A 205 -30.73 25.47 -3.58
N ASN A 206 -31.93 24.89 -3.45
CA ASN A 206 -32.10 23.58 -2.83
C ASN A 206 -31.34 22.49 -3.59
N SER A 207 -31.49 22.44 -4.91
CA SER A 207 -30.81 21.46 -5.76
C SER A 207 -29.27 21.60 -5.75
N ALA A 208 -28.75 22.82 -5.58
CA ALA A 208 -27.34 23.12 -5.42
C ALA A 208 -26.82 22.71 -4.03
N THR A 209 -27.56 23.02 -2.96
CA THR A 209 -27.21 22.61 -1.59
C THR A 209 -27.05 21.10 -1.44
N PHE A 210 -27.95 20.31 -2.04
CA PHE A 210 -27.81 18.84 -2.02
C PHE A 210 -26.52 18.35 -2.72
N LYS A 211 -26.04 19.09 -3.72
CA LYS A 211 -24.81 18.74 -4.44
C LYS A 211 -23.55 19.18 -3.70
N PHE A 212 -23.61 20.29 -2.98
CA PHE A 212 -22.61 20.62 -1.97
C PHE A 212 -22.51 19.51 -0.91
N LEU A 213 -23.64 19.04 -0.39
CA LEU A 213 -23.66 17.96 0.60
C LEU A 213 -23.09 16.64 0.03
N THR A 214 -23.38 16.34 -1.25
CA THR A 214 -22.79 15.19 -1.96
C THR A 214 -21.27 15.30 -2.08
N SER A 215 -20.74 16.50 -2.33
CA SER A 215 -19.30 16.77 -2.38
C SER A 215 -18.66 16.61 -1.00
N VAL A 216 -19.30 17.14 0.05
CA VAL A 216 -18.86 16.94 1.45
C VAL A 216 -18.83 15.45 1.80
N ALA A 217 -19.83 14.67 1.39
CA ALA A 217 -19.84 13.23 1.58
C ALA A 217 -18.68 12.54 0.83
N GLY A 218 -18.37 12.98 -0.40
CA GLY A 218 -17.24 12.46 -1.18
C GLY A 218 -15.88 12.74 -0.56
N ILE A 219 -15.67 13.96 -0.07
CA ILE A 219 -14.46 14.36 0.65
C ILE A 219 -14.37 13.60 1.98
N GLY A 220 -15.47 13.51 2.72
CA GLY A 220 -15.54 12.74 3.96
C GLY A 220 -15.18 11.27 3.74
N MET A 221 -15.74 10.65 2.69
CA MET A 221 -15.42 9.28 2.31
C MET A 221 -13.95 9.12 1.89
N SER A 222 -13.39 10.09 1.15
CA SER A 222 -11.97 10.10 0.81
C SER A 222 -11.08 10.12 2.06
N LEU A 223 -11.45 10.92 3.06
CA LEU A 223 -10.71 10.99 4.32
C LEU A 223 -10.76 9.66 5.07
N VAL A 224 -11.93 9.02 5.12
CA VAL A 224 -12.11 7.68 5.72
C VAL A 224 -11.27 6.63 4.99
N ILE A 225 -11.30 6.61 3.65
CA ILE A 225 -10.50 5.67 2.84
C ILE A 225 -9.00 5.89 3.09
N SER A 226 -8.56 7.14 3.09
CA SER A 226 -7.15 7.51 3.33
C SER A 226 -6.69 7.06 4.73
N LEU A 227 -7.51 7.31 5.75
CA LEU A 227 -7.21 6.89 7.12
C LEU A 227 -7.17 5.37 7.26
N ALA A 228 -8.18 4.67 6.72
CA ALA A 228 -8.23 3.21 6.74
C ALA A 228 -7.03 2.58 6.02
N PHE A 229 -6.63 3.15 4.89
CA PHE A 229 -5.44 2.72 4.15
C PHE A 229 -4.17 2.93 4.98
N ARG A 230 -3.98 4.12 5.54
CA ARG A 230 -2.80 4.45 6.37
C ARG A 230 -2.69 3.51 7.58
N ILE A 231 -3.78 3.27 8.30
CA ILE A 231 -3.79 2.36 9.45
C ILE A 231 -3.45 0.93 9.02
N SER A 232 -4.01 0.46 7.90
CA SER A 232 -3.75 -0.89 7.39
C SER A 232 -2.30 -1.08 6.98
N VAL A 233 -1.73 -0.10 6.28
CA VAL A 233 -0.32 -0.12 5.84
C VAL A 233 0.62 -0.07 7.04
N GLN A 234 0.34 0.79 8.02
CA GLN A 234 1.13 0.85 9.25
C GLN A 234 1.10 -0.48 9.99
N SER A 235 -0.07 -1.11 10.14
CA SER A 235 -0.16 -2.41 10.82
C SER A 235 0.63 -3.51 10.09
N LEU A 236 0.64 -3.52 8.76
CA LEU A 236 1.46 -4.46 7.98
C LEU A 236 2.95 -4.21 8.19
N ARG A 237 3.36 -2.93 8.27
CA ARG A 237 4.75 -2.55 8.52
C ARG A 237 5.21 -2.98 9.91
N ASP A 238 4.42 -2.68 10.94
CA ASP A 238 4.75 -3.06 12.32
C ASP A 238 4.90 -4.58 12.45
N ARG A 239 4.05 -5.37 11.76
CA ARG A 239 4.16 -6.84 11.74
C ARG A 239 5.40 -7.34 10.99
N LEU A 240 5.78 -6.69 9.90
CA LEU A 240 7.02 -7.03 9.20
C LEU A 240 8.25 -6.70 10.05
N ASP A 241 8.26 -5.56 10.72
CA ASP A 241 9.36 -5.17 11.61
C ASP A 241 9.49 -6.19 12.75
N LEU A 242 8.37 -6.59 13.37
CA LEU A 242 8.36 -7.68 14.36
C LEU A 242 8.88 -9.01 13.80
N LEU A 243 8.53 -9.37 12.56
CA LEU A 243 9.05 -10.58 11.91
C LEU A 243 10.58 -10.47 11.72
N CYS A 244 11.08 -9.32 11.28
CA CYS A 244 12.51 -9.08 11.09
C CYS A 244 13.26 -9.18 12.41
N ASP A 245 12.74 -8.60 13.49
CA ASP A 245 13.34 -8.70 14.83
C ASP A 245 13.43 -10.16 15.28
N ARG A 246 12.38 -10.97 15.06
CA ARG A 246 12.41 -12.40 15.39
C ARG A 246 13.41 -13.19 14.57
N VAL A 247 13.59 -12.82 13.30
CA VAL A 247 14.60 -13.41 12.42
C VAL A 247 16.01 -13.03 12.87
N GLU A 248 16.26 -11.75 13.19
CA GLU A 248 17.54 -11.28 13.74
C GLU A 248 17.90 -12.03 15.02
N ASP A 249 16.95 -12.17 15.94
CA ASP A 249 17.12 -12.93 17.19
C ASP A 249 17.46 -14.40 16.93
N ALA A 250 16.82 -15.04 15.95
CA ALA A 250 17.08 -16.43 15.60
C ALA A 250 18.48 -16.62 14.99
N VAL A 251 18.90 -15.69 14.12
CA VAL A 251 20.24 -15.68 13.50
C VAL A 251 21.33 -15.44 14.54
N ALA A 252 21.11 -14.51 15.48
CA ALA A 252 22.04 -14.24 16.57
C ALA A 252 22.24 -15.47 17.48
N ARG A 253 21.16 -16.17 17.84
CA ARG A 253 21.24 -17.44 18.61
C ARG A 253 22.00 -18.53 17.85
N ALA A 254 21.75 -18.68 16.55
CA ALA A 254 22.44 -19.68 15.72
C ALA A 254 23.95 -19.41 15.64
N SER A 255 24.33 -18.14 15.45
CA SER A 255 25.73 -17.69 15.41
C SER A 255 26.43 -17.93 16.74
N PHE A 256 25.78 -17.61 17.87
CA PHE A 256 26.32 -17.86 19.20
C PHE A 256 26.53 -19.36 19.48
N SER A 257 25.57 -20.21 19.07
CA SER A 257 25.68 -21.68 19.22
C SER A 257 26.83 -22.28 18.41
N LEU A 258 27.30 -21.62 17.34
CA LEU A 258 28.47 -22.06 16.58
C LEU A 258 29.78 -21.70 17.27
N VAL A 259 29.80 -20.61 18.03
CA VAL A 259 31.00 -20.12 18.76
C VAL A 259 31.13 -20.81 20.13
N ALA A 260 30.02 -21.15 20.79
CA ALA A 260 30.03 -21.75 22.12
C ALA A 260 30.89 -23.03 22.25
N PRO A 261 30.93 -23.96 21.28
CA PRO A 261 31.80 -25.14 21.33
C PRO A 261 33.28 -24.84 21.09
N ALA A 262 33.59 -23.68 20.49
CA ALA A 262 34.96 -23.25 20.17
C ALA A 262 35.60 -22.41 21.29
N LEU A 263 34.84 -22.03 22.32
CA LEU A 263 35.40 -21.44 23.53
C LEU A 263 36.08 -22.56 24.34
N PRO A 264 37.42 -22.51 24.54
CA PRO A 264 38.07 -23.47 25.41
C PRO A 264 37.42 -23.36 26.79
N ASN A 265 36.97 -24.50 27.30
CA ASN A 265 36.42 -24.63 28.64
C ASN A 265 37.41 -23.96 29.61
N VAL A 266 37.05 -22.80 30.17
CA VAL A 266 37.97 -21.96 30.95
C VAL A 266 38.53 -22.74 32.16
N SER A 267 37.81 -23.78 32.61
CA SER A 267 38.28 -24.75 33.60
C SER A 267 39.51 -25.55 33.13
N ASP A 268 39.54 -25.98 31.87
CA ASP A 268 40.61 -26.85 31.33
C ASP A 268 41.90 -26.05 31.10
N GLY A 269 41.77 -24.78 30.70
CA GLY A 269 42.91 -23.85 30.61
C GLY A 269 43.52 -23.54 31.98
N SER A 270 42.70 -23.42 33.01
CA SER A 270 43.19 -23.18 34.38
C SER A 270 43.92 -24.39 34.97
N ALA A 271 43.47 -25.62 34.66
CA ALA A 271 44.12 -26.86 35.07
C ALA A 271 45.46 -27.08 34.33
N ALA A 272 45.50 -26.79 33.03
CA ALA A 272 46.73 -26.87 32.24
C ALA A 272 47.79 -25.85 32.69
N LEU A 273 47.38 -24.63 33.06
CA LEU A 273 48.28 -23.62 33.63
C LEU A 273 48.76 -24.02 35.03
N ALA A 274 47.90 -24.59 35.87
CA ALA A 274 48.28 -25.09 37.19
C ALA A 274 49.31 -26.24 37.11
N GLU A 275 49.27 -27.08 36.07
CA GLU A 275 50.24 -28.16 35.85
C GLU A 275 51.57 -27.66 35.25
N GLN A 276 51.57 -26.56 34.50
CA GLN A 276 52.79 -26.00 33.91
C GLN A 276 53.65 -25.20 34.89
N ILE A 277 53.05 -24.57 35.91
CA ILE A 277 53.77 -23.79 36.92
C ILE A 277 54.86 -24.62 37.64
N PRO A 278 54.57 -25.84 38.16
CA PRO A 278 55.59 -26.70 38.79
C PRO A 278 56.71 -27.11 37.82
N ARG A 279 56.39 -27.35 36.54
CA ARG A 279 57.39 -27.71 35.53
C ARG A 279 58.37 -26.57 35.28
N LEU A 280 57.87 -25.34 35.16
CA LEU A 280 58.71 -24.15 34.98
C LEU A 280 59.63 -23.94 36.19
N ILE A 281 59.11 -24.06 37.41
CA ILE A 281 59.90 -23.98 38.64
C ILE A 281 61.02 -25.04 38.63
N SER A 282 60.71 -26.29 38.28
CA SER A 282 61.71 -27.36 38.22
C SER A 282 62.75 -27.19 37.10
N SER A 283 62.43 -26.43 36.06
CA SER A 283 63.37 -26.13 34.96
C SER A 283 64.34 -25.00 35.32
N ILE A 284 63.88 -24.03 36.11
CA ILE A 284 64.71 -22.93 36.62
C ILE A 284 65.72 -23.48 37.63
N ASP A 285 65.29 -24.34 38.57
CA ASP A 285 66.17 -24.97 39.56
C ASP A 285 67.27 -25.83 38.90
N ARG A 286 66.92 -26.55 37.82
CA ARG A 286 67.90 -27.30 37.01
C ARG A 286 68.92 -26.40 36.31
N LEU A 287 68.49 -25.23 35.81
CA LEU A 287 69.38 -24.25 35.18
C LEU A 287 70.33 -23.64 36.22
N GLU A 288 69.84 -23.32 37.41
CA GLU A 288 70.65 -22.80 38.50
C GLU A 288 71.74 -23.80 38.92
N GLN A 289 71.38 -25.07 39.10
CA GLN A 289 72.35 -26.12 39.43
C GLN A 289 73.39 -26.36 38.32
N ALA A 290 72.99 -26.23 37.05
CA ALA A 290 73.91 -26.34 35.93
C ALA A 290 74.93 -25.18 35.89
N ILE A 291 74.47 -23.95 36.16
CA ILE A 291 75.32 -22.76 36.21
C ILE A 291 76.31 -22.84 37.39
N VAL A 292 75.87 -23.25 38.58
CA VAL A 292 76.73 -23.41 39.75
C VAL A 292 77.83 -24.46 39.50
N ARG A 293 77.48 -25.60 38.88
CA ARG A 293 78.45 -26.65 38.51
C ARG A 293 79.45 -26.18 37.47
N GLN A 294 79.05 -25.33 36.53
CA GLN A 294 79.94 -24.77 35.53
C GLN A 294 80.89 -23.74 36.13
N SER A 295 80.42 -22.90 37.05
CA SER A 295 81.25 -21.93 37.78
C SER A 295 82.29 -22.61 38.69
N ALA A 296 81.94 -23.72 39.35
CA ALA A 296 82.86 -24.47 40.21
C ALA A 296 83.96 -25.23 39.43
N ARG A 297 83.86 -25.32 38.10
CA ARG A 297 84.85 -25.97 37.22
C ARG A 297 85.90 -25.01 36.65
N ILE A 298 85.69 -23.70 36.82
CA ILE A 298 86.48 -22.63 36.17
C ILE A 298 87.31 -21.84 37.20
N GLY A 299 87.06 -22.02 38.50
CA GLY A 299 87.92 -21.52 39.60
C GLY A 299 88.81 -22.62 40.15
#